data_AF-A0A075HQN4-F1
#
_entry.id   AF-A0A075HQN4-F1
#
_cell.length_a   1.000
_cell.length_b   1.000
_cell.length_c   1.000
_cell.angle_alpha   90.00
_cell.angle_beta   90.00
_cell.angle_gamma   90.00
#
_symmetry.space_group_name_H-M   'P 1'
#
loop_
_entity.id
_entity.type
_entity.pdbx_description
1 polymer ?
#
loop_
_entity_poly.entity_id
_entity_poly.type
_entity_poly.pdbx_seq_one_letter_code
_entity_poly.pdbx_strand_id
1 'polypeptide(L)'
;MLLISQNEMDSMYDLSNLDNTLGREFEEFMIKLFEKLGYSTTVTNRSKEYGCDMMLQQSDYRIAVQTTRSESELTFTSVQRVLDSSRKYNSQMSVVITNNKFLSSAKNLAKIKNVVLIDRKKLLELIDLSNLSVNENKDLVQFCKNIKNELIKQDIDKEILKFLGLDIPKVDHSLLTKDSYGRPHPLNNKKEKLIDIFKEIRGDEDLSVQKNILLNSMTKYPLMFGTKADSEIFLLNMVRELVIFKPKNDYYNLV
;
A
#
# COMPACT_ATOMS: atom_id res chain seq x y z
N MET A 1 -16.73 -35.36 28.94
CA MET A 1 -16.90 -33.96 29.40
C MET A 1 -15.55 -33.47 29.88
N LEU A 2 -14.85 -32.71 29.04
CA LEU A 2 -13.74 -31.85 29.42
C LEU A 2 -13.67 -30.75 28.37
N LEU A 3 -13.76 -29.53 28.87
CA LEU A 3 -13.90 -28.27 28.15
C LEU A 3 -12.66 -27.96 27.32
N ILE A 4 -12.86 -27.51 26.08
CA ILE A 4 -11.92 -26.61 25.40
C ILE A 4 -12.68 -25.29 25.24
N SER A 5 -12.19 -24.29 25.97
CA SER A 5 -12.70 -22.93 26.03
C SER A 5 -12.11 -22.07 24.91
N GLN A 6 -13.01 -21.38 24.21
CA GLN A 6 -12.97 -19.97 23.79
C GLN A 6 -11.86 -19.43 22.86
N ASN A 7 -12.36 -18.56 21.96
CA ASN A 7 -11.71 -17.48 21.23
C ASN A 7 -11.06 -17.78 19.87
N GLU A 8 -11.90 -18.03 18.87
CA GLU A 8 -11.74 -17.46 17.53
C GLU A 8 -13.10 -16.91 17.08
N MET A 9 -13.50 -15.76 17.64
CA MET A 9 -14.63 -15.00 17.14
C MET A 9 -14.10 -14.06 16.06
N ASP A 10 -13.96 -14.60 14.85
CA ASP A 10 -13.74 -13.86 13.62
C ASP A 10 -14.89 -12.85 13.47
N SER A 11 -14.69 -11.62 13.95
CA SER A 11 -15.64 -10.54 13.74
C SER A 11 -15.52 -10.06 12.31
N MET A 12 -15.96 -10.91 11.38
CA MET A 12 -16.18 -10.54 10.00
C MET A 12 -17.35 -9.56 9.99
N TYR A 13 -17.06 -8.28 10.25
CA TYR A 13 -18.02 -7.21 10.06
C TYR A 13 -18.43 -7.22 8.60
N ASP A 14 -19.61 -7.73 8.31
CA ASP A 14 -20.15 -7.58 6.97
C ASP A 14 -20.64 -6.14 6.80
N LEU A 15 -19.96 -5.38 5.93
CA LEU A 15 -20.34 -3.99 5.58
C LEU A 15 -21.68 -3.94 4.82
N SER A 16 -22.34 -5.07 4.54
CA SER A 16 -23.69 -5.13 3.96
C SER A 16 -24.68 -4.15 4.59
N ASN A 17 -24.59 -3.94 5.91
CA ASN A 17 -25.44 -2.97 6.59
C ASN A 17 -25.11 -1.52 6.18
N LEU A 18 -23.83 -1.19 5.97
CA LEU A 18 -23.38 0.13 5.53
C LEU A 18 -23.68 0.37 4.04
N ASP A 19 -23.69 -0.67 3.21
CA ASP A 19 -23.97 -0.55 1.78
C ASP A 19 -25.40 -0.03 1.52
N ASN A 20 -26.33 -0.34 2.42
CA ASN A 20 -27.74 0.06 2.34
C ASN A 20 -28.07 1.36 3.09
N THR A 21 -27.08 2.03 3.69
CA THR A 21 -27.30 3.29 4.39
C THR A 21 -27.49 4.46 3.44
N LEU A 22 -28.12 5.53 3.91
CA LEU A 22 -28.05 6.83 3.25
C LEU A 22 -26.64 7.43 3.43
N GLY A 23 -26.22 8.32 2.51
CA GLY A 23 -24.91 8.98 2.62
C GLY A 23 -24.70 9.69 3.96
N ARG A 24 -25.76 10.28 4.53
CA ARG A 24 -25.72 10.89 5.88
C ARG A 24 -25.51 9.87 6.99
N GLU A 25 -26.17 8.73 6.92
CA GLU A 25 -26.03 7.67 7.93
C GLU A 25 -24.62 7.08 7.89
N PHE A 26 -24.01 7.00 6.70
CA PHE A 26 -22.60 6.65 6.56
C PHE A 26 -21.68 7.70 7.19
N GLU A 27 -21.92 9.00 6.95
CA GLU A 27 -21.16 10.07 7.63
C GLU A 27 -21.29 9.98 9.16
N GLU A 28 -22.50 9.76 9.68
CA GLU A 28 -22.76 9.59 11.12
C GLU A 28 -22.06 8.35 11.70
N PHE A 29 -22.03 7.25 10.95
CA PHE A 29 -21.25 6.07 11.30
C PHE A 29 -19.76 6.40 11.41
N MET A 30 -19.21 7.14 10.43
CA MET A 30 -17.81 7.53 10.43
C MET A 30 -17.46 8.45 11.60
N ILE A 31 -18.34 9.39 11.96
CA ILE A 31 -18.16 10.25 13.15
C ILE A 31 -18.02 9.39 14.41
N LYS A 32 -18.95 8.45 14.64
CA LYS A 32 -18.91 7.54 15.80
C LYS A 32 -17.65 6.67 15.80
N LEU A 33 -17.20 6.23 14.62
CA LEU A 33 -15.96 5.47 14.47
C LEU A 33 -14.75 6.31 14.91
N PHE A 34 -14.66 7.58 14.48
CA PHE A 34 -13.55 8.46 14.85
C PHE A 34 -13.57 8.89 16.32
N GLU A 35 -14.75 9.04 16.91
CA GLU A 35 -14.89 9.26 18.35
C GLU A 35 -14.30 8.09 19.16
N LYS A 36 -14.53 6.84 18.74
CA LYS A 36 -13.90 5.65 19.35
C LYS A 36 -12.38 5.63 19.22
N LEU A 37 -11.83 6.30 18.21
CA LEU A 37 -10.39 6.48 17.99
C LEU A 37 -9.83 7.71 18.73
N GLY A 38 -10.65 8.43 19.50
CA GLY A 38 -10.23 9.57 20.31
C GLY A 38 -10.12 10.89 19.55
N TYR A 39 -10.80 11.02 18.41
CA TYR A 39 -10.85 12.26 17.62
C TYR A 39 -12.14 13.03 17.87
N SER A 40 -12.00 14.34 18.03
CA SER A 40 -13.14 15.25 17.89
C SER A 40 -13.40 15.52 16.40
N THR A 41 -14.66 15.52 15.99
CA THR A 41 -15.05 15.63 14.58
C THR A 41 -15.88 16.90 14.35
N THR A 42 -15.44 17.73 13.40
CA THR A 42 -16.20 18.89 12.93
C THR A 42 -16.69 18.63 11.52
N VAL A 43 -18.01 18.50 11.33
CA VAL A 43 -18.62 18.40 9.99
C VAL A 43 -18.47 19.74 9.30
N THR A 44 -17.89 19.78 8.10
CA THR A 44 -17.72 21.05 7.37
C THR A 44 -19.02 21.45 6.67
N ASN A 45 -19.21 22.75 6.41
CA ASN A 45 -20.46 23.26 5.86
C ASN A 45 -20.83 22.51 4.57
N ARG A 46 -22.04 21.93 4.57
CA ARG A 46 -22.62 21.02 3.57
C ARG A 46 -22.84 21.61 2.17
N SER A 47 -22.27 22.77 1.86
CA SER A 47 -22.28 23.34 0.52
C SER A 47 -21.48 22.41 -0.39
N LYS A 48 -22.21 21.64 -1.21
CA LYS A 48 -21.77 20.54 -2.10
C LYS A 48 -20.63 20.89 -3.07
N GLU A 49 -20.20 22.14 -3.12
CA GLU A 49 -19.39 22.64 -4.20
C GLU A 49 -17.88 22.50 -3.92
N TYR A 50 -17.40 22.62 -2.67
CA TYR A 50 -15.93 22.73 -2.42
C TYR A 50 -15.40 22.22 -1.06
N GLY A 51 -16.16 21.41 -0.31
CA GLY A 51 -15.79 20.92 1.04
C GLY A 51 -15.55 19.42 1.13
N CYS A 52 -14.76 18.99 2.13
CA CYS A 52 -14.70 17.62 2.63
C CYS A 52 -15.75 17.43 3.73
N ASP A 53 -16.21 16.21 3.97
CA ASP A 53 -17.35 16.04 4.89
C ASP A 53 -16.99 16.42 6.33
N MET A 54 -15.76 16.13 6.77
CA MET A 54 -15.37 16.36 8.16
C MET A 54 -13.89 16.67 8.36
N MET A 55 -13.59 17.39 9.43
CA MET A 55 -12.26 17.66 9.96
C MET A 55 -12.12 16.94 11.30
N LEU A 56 -11.13 16.06 11.41
CA LEU A 56 -10.78 15.40 12.67
C LEU A 56 -9.70 16.20 13.39
N GLN A 57 -9.81 16.29 14.71
CA GLN A 57 -8.84 16.96 15.57
C GLN A 57 -8.53 16.07 16.78
N GLN A 58 -7.25 15.79 16.96
CA GLN A 58 -6.68 15.20 18.17
C GLN A 58 -5.45 16.03 18.58
N SER A 59 -5.51 16.67 19.74
CA SER A 59 -4.51 17.68 20.16
C SER A 59 -4.29 18.74 19.08
N ASP A 60 -3.07 18.91 18.55
CA ASP A 60 -2.77 19.85 17.46
C ASP A 60 -2.80 19.22 16.06
N TYR A 61 -3.10 17.91 15.97
CA TYR A 61 -3.10 17.16 14.71
C TYR A 61 -4.48 17.17 14.05
N ARG A 62 -4.53 17.65 12.81
CA ARG A 62 -5.74 17.76 11.98
C ARG A 62 -5.70 16.82 10.79
N ILE A 63 -6.85 16.19 10.53
CA ILE A 63 -7.04 15.31 9.38
C ILE A 63 -8.29 15.74 8.63
N ALA A 64 -8.13 16.14 7.37
CA ALA A 64 -9.25 16.35 6.47
C ALA A 64 -9.75 15.00 5.95
N VAL A 65 -11.05 14.74 6.08
CA VAL A 65 -11.66 13.47 5.67
C VAL A 65 -12.81 13.73 4.71
N GLN A 66 -12.75 13.08 3.55
CA GLN A 66 -13.88 12.90 2.66
C GLN A 66 -14.39 11.47 2.82
N THR A 67 -15.68 11.32 3.08
CA THR A 67 -16.35 10.02 3.14
C THR A 67 -17.34 9.92 1.99
N THR A 68 -17.56 8.73 1.45
CA THR A 68 -18.61 8.54 0.44
C THR A 68 -19.09 7.10 0.48
N ARG A 69 -20.36 6.91 0.83
CA ARG A 69 -21.06 5.68 0.50
C ARG A 69 -21.49 5.72 -0.96
N SER A 70 -21.06 4.73 -1.73
CA SER A 70 -21.22 4.67 -3.19
C SER A 70 -21.57 3.26 -3.65
N GLU A 71 -22.45 3.18 -4.65
CA GLU A 71 -22.77 1.93 -5.36
C GLU A 71 -21.73 1.57 -6.42
N SER A 72 -20.90 2.54 -6.81
CA SER A 72 -19.85 2.39 -7.81
C SER A 72 -18.48 2.84 -7.29
N GLU A 73 -17.43 2.48 -8.02
CA GLU A 73 -16.07 2.89 -7.68
C GLU A 73 -15.92 4.41 -7.67
N LEU A 74 -15.18 4.94 -6.70
CA LEU A 74 -14.95 6.36 -6.56
C LEU A 74 -14.00 6.90 -7.63
N THR A 75 -14.36 8.07 -8.15
CA THR A 75 -13.55 8.84 -9.10
C THR A 75 -12.57 9.77 -8.38
N PHE A 76 -11.73 10.46 -9.14
CA PHE A 76 -10.75 11.40 -8.60
C PHE A 76 -11.36 12.63 -7.90
N THR A 77 -12.67 12.89 -8.08
CA THR A 77 -13.35 14.06 -7.50
C THR A 77 -13.32 14.06 -5.97
N SER A 78 -13.47 12.89 -5.33
CA SER A 78 -13.38 12.80 -3.86
C SER A 78 -11.99 13.16 -3.34
N VAL A 79 -10.94 12.87 -4.13
CA VAL A 79 -9.56 13.26 -3.82
C VAL A 79 -9.37 14.77 -3.96
N GLN A 80 -9.97 15.40 -4.97
CA GLN A 80 -9.89 16.86 -5.12
C GLN A 80 -10.56 17.59 -3.95
N ARG A 81 -11.76 17.16 -3.56
CA ARG A 81 -12.52 17.76 -2.46
C ARG A 81 -11.76 17.75 -1.13
N VAL A 82 -11.14 16.62 -0.78
CA VAL A 82 -10.36 16.53 0.46
C VAL A 82 -9.12 17.43 0.43
N LEU A 83 -8.49 17.58 -0.74
CA LEU A 83 -7.31 18.45 -0.90
C LEU A 83 -7.67 19.92 -0.74
N ASP A 84 -8.79 20.36 -1.30
CA ASP A 84 -9.24 21.75 -1.18
C ASP A 84 -9.53 22.11 0.28
N SER A 85 -10.16 21.18 1.02
CA SER A 85 -10.40 21.37 2.46
C SER A 85 -9.15 21.29 3.29
N SER A 86 -8.24 20.37 2.96
CA SER A 86 -6.94 20.25 3.61
C SER A 86 -6.16 21.56 3.54
N ARG A 87 -6.13 22.20 2.37
CA ARG A 87 -5.50 23.52 2.17
C ARG A 87 -6.23 24.61 2.95
N LYS A 88 -7.56 24.65 2.87
CA LYS A 88 -8.38 25.67 3.52
C LYS A 88 -8.21 25.68 5.05
N TYR A 89 -8.09 24.50 5.66
CA TYR A 89 -8.05 24.33 7.12
C TYR A 89 -6.68 23.91 7.67
N ASN A 90 -5.65 23.88 6.81
CA ASN A 90 -4.27 23.51 7.12
C ASN A 90 -4.15 22.17 7.86
N SER A 91 -4.72 21.11 7.30
CA SER A 91 -4.62 19.77 7.88
C SER A 91 -3.30 19.07 7.54
N GLN A 92 -2.74 18.33 8.48
CA GLN A 92 -1.49 17.58 8.31
C GLN A 92 -1.67 16.33 7.45
N MET A 93 -2.90 15.81 7.35
CA MET A 93 -3.21 14.62 6.57
C MET A 93 -4.58 14.73 5.89
N SER A 94 -4.69 14.09 4.73
CA SER A 94 -5.93 14.03 3.94
C SER A 94 -6.28 12.57 3.67
N VAL A 95 -7.54 12.20 3.92
CA VAL A 95 -8.03 10.82 3.82
C VAL A 95 -9.34 10.79 3.05
N VAL A 96 -9.47 9.86 2.11
CA VAL A 96 -10.75 9.54 1.45
C VAL A 96 -11.18 8.14 1.85
N ILE A 97 -12.43 7.99 2.29
CA ILE A 97 -12.98 6.76 2.84
C ILE A 97 -14.26 6.38 2.09
N THR A 98 -14.40 5.12 1.72
CA THR A 98 -15.61 4.62 1.06
C THR A 98 -15.88 3.15 1.39
N ASN A 99 -17.14 2.74 1.25
CA ASN A 99 -17.56 1.34 1.26
C ASN A 99 -17.22 0.58 -0.04
N ASN A 100 -16.70 1.28 -1.05
CA ASN A 100 -16.42 0.75 -2.39
C ASN A 100 -14.91 0.77 -2.71
N LYS A 101 -14.56 0.53 -3.98
CA LYS A 101 -13.19 0.65 -4.51
C LYS A 101 -12.96 2.03 -5.12
N PHE A 102 -11.71 2.29 -5.48
CA PHE A 102 -11.30 3.48 -6.20
C PHE A 102 -10.87 3.13 -7.62
N LEU A 103 -11.29 3.95 -8.59
CA LEU A 103 -10.78 3.90 -9.95
C LEU A 103 -9.27 4.19 -9.97
N SER A 104 -8.59 3.67 -10.99
CA SER A 104 -7.15 3.88 -11.20
C SER A 104 -6.79 5.37 -11.26
N SER A 105 -7.65 6.22 -11.83
CA SER A 105 -7.46 7.67 -11.88
C SER A 105 -7.44 8.31 -10.48
N ALA A 106 -8.32 7.87 -9.59
CA ALA A 106 -8.37 8.35 -8.20
C ALA A 106 -7.12 7.90 -7.42
N LYS A 107 -6.72 6.63 -7.57
CA LYS A 107 -5.49 6.08 -6.97
C LYS A 107 -4.25 6.85 -7.41
N ASN A 108 -4.12 7.13 -8.70
CA ASN A 108 -3.00 7.88 -9.26
C ASN A 108 -2.94 9.31 -8.69
N LEU A 109 -4.08 10.03 -8.66
CA LEU A 109 -4.11 11.38 -8.10
C LEU A 109 -3.77 11.39 -6.60
N ALA A 110 -4.33 10.44 -5.84
CA ALA A 110 -4.09 10.32 -4.41
C ALA A 110 -2.60 10.08 -4.11
N LYS A 111 -1.94 9.21 -4.88
CA LYS A 111 -0.50 8.98 -4.79
C LYS A 111 0.30 10.26 -5.03
N ILE A 112 0.00 11.00 -6.10
CA ILE A 112 0.69 12.26 -6.45
C ILE A 112 0.50 13.32 -5.37
N LYS A 113 -0.69 13.38 -4.77
CA LYS A 113 -1.08 14.41 -3.80
C LYS A 113 -0.99 13.96 -2.34
N ASN A 114 -0.37 12.81 -2.08
CA ASN A 114 -0.17 12.25 -0.74
C ASN A 114 -1.46 12.05 0.08
N VAL A 115 -2.57 11.72 -0.59
CA VAL A 115 -3.88 11.44 0.03
C VAL A 115 -3.97 9.95 0.37
N VAL A 116 -4.41 9.62 1.58
CA VAL A 116 -4.66 8.23 1.99
C VAL A 116 -6.00 7.79 1.45
N LEU A 117 -6.05 6.63 0.81
CA LEU A 117 -7.29 6.00 0.35
C LEU A 117 -7.62 4.81 1.25
N ILE A 118 -8.82 4.84 1.85
CA ILE A 118 -9.37 3.75 2.65
C ILE A 118 -10.57 3.20 1.88
N ASP A 119 -10.34 2.11 1.15
CA ASP A 119 -11.39 1.40 0.43
C ASP A 119 -12.12 0.42 1.35
N ARG A 120 -13.08 -0.33 0.81
CA ARG A 120 -13.86 -1.34 1.56
C ARG A 120 -13.00 -2.22 2.46
N LYS A 121 -11.87 -2.75 1.95
CA LYS A 121 -11.03 -3.67 2.72
C LYS A 121 -10.35 -2.95 3.87
N LYS A 122 -9.78 -1.78 3.61
CA LYS A 122 -9.13 -0.97 4.66
C LYS A 122 -10.14 -0.37 5.64
N LEU A 123 -11.39 -0.16 5.23
CA LEU A 123 -12.46 0.28 6.13
C LEU A 123 -12.81 -0.79 7.17
N LEU A 124 -12.79 -2.07 6.79
CA LEU A 124 -12.93 -3.18 7.75
C LEU A 124 -11.81 -3.16 8.79
N GLU A 125 -10.55 -3.10 8.33
CA GLU A 125 -9.38 -3.02 9.22
C GLU A 125 -9.47 -1.80 10.17
N LEU A 126 -10.01 -0.68 9.69
CA LEU A 126 -10.23 0.52 10.49
C LEU A 126 -11.35 0.34 11.53
N ILE A 127 -12.42 -0.36 11.18
CA ILE A 127 -13.52 -0.69 12.11
C ILE A 127 -12.99 -1.58 13.23
N ASP A 128 -12.20 -2.60 12.89
CA ASP A 128 -11.58 -3.49 13.86
C ASP A 128 -10.66 -2.71 14.80
N LEU A 129 -9.81 -1.83 14.26
CA LEU A 129 -8.98 -0.91 15.05
C LEU A 129 -9.81 -0.07 16.04
N SER A 130 -10.97 0.44 15.61
CA SER A 130 -11.85 1.24 16.46
C SER A 130 -12.48 0.44 17.60
N ASN A 131 -12.69 -0.87 17.40
CA ASN A 131 -13.34 -1.78 18.35
C ASN A 131 -12.35 -2.50 19.27
N LEU A 132 -11.04 -2.30 19.11
CA LEU A 132 -10.02 -2.76 20.05
C LEU A 132 -10.33 -2.31 21.49
N SER A 133 -9.75 -3.00 22.46
CA SER A 133 -9.95 -2.68 23.88
C SER A 133 -9.41 -1.29 24.22
N VAL A 134 -9.90 -0.67 25.30
CA VAL A 134 -9.49 0.70 25.71
C VAL A 134 -8.00 0.76 26.07
N ASN A 135 -7.39 -0.37 26.42
CA ASN A 135 -5.99 -0.46 26.80
C ASN A 135 -5.04 -0.59 25.60
N GLU A 136 -5.56 -0.78 24.39
CA GLU A 136 -4.77 -0.91 23.17
C GLU A 136 -4.60 0.44 22.47
N ASN A 137 -3.44 0.62 21.82
CA ASN A 137 -3.14 1.86 21.11
C ASN A 137 -3.94 1.95 19.80
N LYS A 138 -4.89 2.88 19.74
CA LYS A 138 -5.77 3.13 18.57
C LYS A 138 -5.25 4.27 17.70
N ASP A 139 -4.07 4.12 17.12
CA ASP A 139 -3.41 5.19 16.36
C ASP A 139 -3.85 5.23 14.88
N LEU A 140 -4.81 6.11 14.58
CA LEU A 140 -5.27 6.37 13.20
C LEU A 140 -4.15 6.89 12.28
N VAL A 141 -3.23 7.71 12.81
CA VAL A 141 -2.13 8.26 12.01
C VAL A 141 -1.18 7.15 11.61
N GLN A 142 -0.84 6.26 12.53
CA GLN A 142 -0.01 5.10 12.24
C GLN A 142 -0.70 4.14 11.26
N PHE A 143 -2.00 3.90 11.44
CA PHE A 143 -2.79 3.12 10.48
C PHE A 143 -2.70 3.68 9.05
N CYS A 144 -2.90 4.99 8.89
CA CYS A 144 -2.77 5.67 7.61
C CYS A 144 -1.35 5.62 7.02
N LYS A 145 -0.31 5.71 7.86
CA LYS A 145 1.10 5.56 7.43
C LYS A 145 1.36 4.14 6.92
N ASN A 146 0.83 3.13 7.59
CA ASN A 146 0.99 1.73 7.18
C ASN A 146 0.37 1.48 5.79
N ILE A 147 -0.81 2.04 5.51
CA ILE A 147 -1.43 1.97 4.17
C ILE A 147 -0.50 2.57 3.10
N LYS A 148 0.10 3.74 3.37
CA LYS A 148 1.04 4.38 2.44
C LYS A 148 2.28 3.52 2.21
N ASN A 149 2.84 2.94 3.28
CA ASN A 149 4.01 2.07 3.19
C ASN A 149 3.72 0.78 2.40
N GLU A 150 2.55 0.19 2.60
CA GLU A 150 2.11 -0.99 1.85
C GLU A 150 2.02 -0.69 0.35
N LEU A 151 1.46 0.47 -0.03
CA LEU A 151 1.41 0.90 -1.43
C LEU A 151 2.80 1.12 -2.04
N ILE A 152 3.72 1.74 -1.29
CA ILE A 152 5.11 1.91 -1.72
C ILE A 152 5.78 0.55 -1.92
N LYS A 153 5.59 -0.39 -0.99
CA LYS A 153 6.11 -1.77 -1.10
C LYS A 153 5.59 -2.46 -2.35
N GLN A 154 4.27 -2.39 -2.61
CA GLN A 154 3.66 -2.99 -3.80
C GLN A 154 4.20 -2.40 -5.11
N ASP A 155 4.44 -1.09 -5.18
CA ASP A 155 5.00 -0.45 -6.38
C ASP A 155 6.46 -0.85 -6.60
N ILE A 156 7.25 -0.92 -5.53
CA ILE A 156 8.63 -1.44 -5.60
C ILE A 156 8.61 -2.89 -6.07
N ASP A 157 7.76 -3.74 -5.49
CA ASP A 157 7.66 -5.15 -5.86
C ASP A 157 7.23 -5.32 -7.32
N LYS A 158 6.33 -4.48 -7.86
CA LYS A 158 5.95 -4.47 -9.28
C LYS A 158 7.11 -4.08 -10.20
N GLU A 159 7.85 -3.04 -9.85
CA GLU A 159 9.02 -2.63 -10.64
C GLU A 159 10.11 -3.71 -10.62
N ILE A 160 10.31 -4.39 -9.48
CA ILE A 160 11.20 -5.55 -9.36
C ILE A 160 10.70 -6.70 -10.27
N LEU A 161 9.42 -7.05 -10.21
CA LEU A 161 8.85 -8.13 -11.05
C LEU A 161 9.02 -7.84 -12.54
N LYS A 162 8.73 -6.60 -12.97
CA LYS A 162 8.89 -6.15 -14.35
C LYS A 162 10.33 -6.20 -14.80
N PHE A 163 11.26 -5.70 -13.98
CA PHE A 163 12.68 -5.78 -14.29
C PHE A 163 13.17 -7.23 -14.44
N LEU A 164 12.69 -8.11 -13.56
CA LEU A 164 13.04 -9.52 -13.59
C LEU A 164 12.34 -10.28 -14.74
N GLY A 165 11.44 -9.63 -15.48
CA GLY A 165 10.67 -10.23 -16.57
C GLY A 165 9.68 -11.28 -16.09
N LEU A 166 9.25 -11.18 -14.82
CA LEU A 166 8.26 -12.06 -14.20
C LEU A 166 6.85 -11.46 -14.20
N ASP A 167 6.69 -10.26 -14.74
CA ASP A 167 5.40 -9.64 -15.03
C ASP A 167 4.73 -10.20 -16.29
N ILE A 168 5.44 -11.05 -17.04
CA ILE A 168 4.92 -11.73 -18.23
C ILE A 168 4.02 -12.89 -17.76
N PRO A 169 2.74 -12.95 -18.19
CA PRO A 169 1.91 -14.11 -17.92
C PRO A 169 2.57 -15.35 -18.54
N LYS A 170 2.70 -16.44 -17.77
CA LYS A 170 3.22 -17.72 -18.26
C LYS A 170 2.42 -18.15 -19.49
N VAL A 171 2.94 -17.89 -20.68
CA VAL A 171 2.53 -18.63 -21.86
C VAL A 171 3.10 -20.02 -21.64
N ASP A 172 2.22 -21.00 -21.52
CA ASP A 172 2.61 -22.37 -21.22
C ASP A 172 3.40 -22.95 -22.40
N HIS A 173 4.72 -22.75 -22.39
CA HIS A 173 5.64 -23.24 -23.42
C HIS A 173 5.99 -24.72 -23.20
N SER A 174 5.20 -25.48 -22.43
CA SER A 174 5.35 -26.92 -22.23
C SER A 174 5.30 -27.75 -23.53
N LEU A 175 5.06 -27.13 -24.68
CA LEU A 175 5.13 -27.76 -26.01
C LEU A 175 6.45 -27.52 -26.77
N LEU A 176 7.42 -26.80 -26.21
CA LEU A 176 8.69 -26.48 -26.90
C LEU A 176 9.93 -27.17 -26.33
N THR A 177 9.79 -28.11 -25.41
CA THR A 177 10.90 -29.00 -25.02
C THR A 177 10.88 -30.28 -25.83
N LYS A 178 10.97 -30.15 -27.16
CA LYS A 178 11.53 -31.21 -27.97
C LYS A 178 12.68 -30.69 -28.81
N ASP A 179 13.80 -31.35 -28.53
CA ASP A 179 14.91 -31.67 -29.42
C ASP A 179 16.17 -30.80 -29.26
N SER A 180 17.25 -31.52 -28.91
CA SER A 180 18.47 -31.69 -29.73
C SER A 180 19.17 -30.41 -30.19
N TYR A 181 20.50 -30.41 -30.26
CA TYR A 181 21.35 -29.32 -30.81
C TYR A 181 21.78 -28.18 -29.86
N GLY A 182 22.31 -28.50 -28.68
CA GLY A 182 23.34 -27.66 -28.05
C GLY A 182 23.05 -26.16 -27.88
N ARG A 183 21.79 -25.77 -27.63
CA ARG A 183 21.43 -24.37 -27.35
C ARG A 183 21.71 -24.01 -25.88
N PRO A 184 22.08 -22.74 -25.59
CA PRO A 184 22.38 -22.32 -24.23
C PRO A 184 21.15 -22.42 -23.32
N HIS A 185 21.41 -22.69 -22.04
CA HIS A 185 20.37 -22.80 -21.00
C HIS A 185 19.51 -21.52 -20.91
N PRO A 186 18.22 -21.64 -20.55
CA PRO A 186 17.33 -20.50 -20.49
C PRO A 186 17.80 -19.48 -19.45
N LEU A 187 17.86 -18.20 -19.86
CA LEU A 187 18.27 -17.04 -19.06
C LEU A 187 17.44 -16.84 -17.76
N ASN A 188 16.32 -17.55 -17.59
CA ASN A 188 15.40 -17.40 -16.46
C ASN A 188 15.90 -17.98 -15.14
N ASN A 189 16.83 -18.94 -15.15
CA ASN A 189 17.20 -19.64 -13.92
C ASN A 189 17.98 -18.74 -12.94
N LYS A 190 18.80 -17.81 -13.43
CA LYS A 190 19.52 -16.82 -12.60
C LYS A 190 18.61 -15.76 -12.00
N LYS A 191 17.54 -15.40 -12.72
CA LYS A 191 16.60 -14.35 -12.31
C LYS A 191 15.63 -14.84 -11.22
N GLU A 192 15.10 -16.06 -11.36
CA GLU A 192 14.21 -16.66 -10.36
C GLU A 192 14.94 -16.85 -9.02
N LYS A 193 16.20 -17.34 -9.03
CA LYS A 193 16.98 -17.49 -7.80
C LYS A 193 17.38 -16.17 -7.15
N LEU A 194 17.53 -15.07 -7.91
CA LEU A 194 17.74 -13.74 -7.33
C LEU A 194 16.56 -13.32 -6.47
N ILE A 195 15.33 -13.63 -6.88
CA ILE A 195 14.14 -13.35 -6.08
C ILE A 195 14.14 -14.15 -4.79
N ASP A 196 14.47 -15.43 -4.87
CA ASP A 196 14.53 -16.28 -3.69
C ASP A 196 15.59 -15.77 -2.71
N ILE A 197 16.76 -15.37 -3.22
CA ILE A 197 17.83 -14.73 -2.43
C ILE A 197 17.33 -13.42 -1.81
N PHE A 198 16.64 -12.57 -2.57
CA PHE A 198 16.11 -11.31 -2.05
C PHE A 198 15.03 -11.54 -0.98
N LYS A 199 14.12 -12.49 -1.18
CA LYS A 199 13.10 -12.88 -0.20
C LYS A 199 13.73 -13.45 1.07
N GLU A 200 14.74 -14.30 0.93
CA GLU A 200 15.46 -14.91 2.05
C GLU A 200 16.21 -13.86 2.88
N ILE A 201 16.85 -12.87 2.24
CA ILE A 201 17.59 -11.82 2.94
C ILE A 201 16.67 -10.77 3.57
N ARG A 202 15.56 -10.43 2.90
CA ARG A 202 14.67 -9.33 3.29
C ARG A 202 13.80 -9.68 4.51
N GLY A 203 13.44 -10.94 4.70
CA GLY A 203 12.41 -11.33 5.66
C GLY A 203 11.07 -10.63 5.39
N ASP A 204 10.16 -10.64 6.36
CA ASP A 204 8.82 -10.07 6.19
C ASP A 204 8.75 -8.54 6.31
N GLU A 205 9.73 -7.91 6.98
CA GLU A 205 9.56 -6.57 7.54
C GLU A 205 10.39 -5.45 6.89
N ASP A 206 11.44 -5.74 6.12
CA ASP A 206 12.37 -4.67 5.70
C ASP A 206 12.26 -4.31 4.21
N LEU A 207 12.51 -3.04 3.84
CA LEU A 207 12.39 -2.53 2.46
C LEU A 207 13.73 -2.45 1.72
N SER A 208 14.86 -2.66 2.41
CA SER A 208 16.19 -2.51 1.84
C SER A 208 17.15 -3.61 2.28
N VAL A 209 18.00 -4.07 1.37
CA VAL A 209 19.05 -5.06 1.65
C VAL A 209 20.41 -4.38 1.50
N GLN A 210 21.28 -4.50 2.50
CA GLN A 210 22.63 -3.97 2.42
C GLN A 210 23.45 -4.72 1.35
N LYS A 211 24.19 -3.98 0.51
CA LYS A 211 24.93 -4.52 -0.67
C LYS A 211 25.88 -5.67 -0.32
N ASN A 212 26.56 -5.59 0.82
CA ASN A 212 27.47 -6.63 1.33
C ASN A 212 26.74 -7.94 1.65
N ILE A 213 25.54 -7.87 2.24
CA ILE A 213 24.71 -9.03 2.55
C ILE A 213 24.24 -9.71 1.26
N LEU A 214 23.76 -8.93 0.28
CA LEU A 214 23.36 -9.43 -1.02
C LEU A 214 24.51 -10.13 -1.76
N LEU A 215 25.69 -9.51 -1.79
CA LEU A 215 26.90 -10.09 -2.39
C LEU A 215 27.27 -11.42 -1.75
N ASN A 216 27.28 -11.49 -0.41
CA ASN A 216 27.61 -12.72 0.30
C ASN A 216 26.59 -13.84 -0.01
N SER A 217 25.30 -13.54 -0.08
CA SER A 217 24.30 -14.55 -0.46
C SER A 217 24.42 -14.99 -1.91
N MET A 218 24.75 -14.10 -2.85
CA MET A 218 24.97 -14.46 -4.26
C MET A 218 26.15 -15.42 -4.43
N THR A 219 27.20 -15.32 -3.60
CA THR A 219 28.33 -16.26 -3.64
C THR A 219 27.97 -17.70 -3.30
N LYS A 220 26.83 -17.94 -2.62
CA LYS A 220 26.31 -19.30 -2.36
C LYS A 220 25.82 -20.00 -3.64
N TYR A 221 25.68 -19.28 -4.75
CA TYR A 221 25.23 -19.80 -6.05
C TYR A 221 26.29 -19.58 -7.15
N PRO A 222 27.49 -20.18 -7.04
CA PRO A 222 28.62 -19.91 -7.93
C PRO A 222 28.37 -20.32 -9.39
N LEU A 223 27.56 -21.36 -9.62
CA LEU A 223 27.15 -21.77 -10.97
C LEU A 223 26.22 -20.75 -11.66
N MET A 224 25.68 -19.78 -10.91
CA MET A 224 24.80 -18.73 -11.42
C MET A 224 25.46 -17.37 -11.48
N PHE A 225 26.11 -16.91 -10.42
CA PHE A 225 26.68 -15.56 -10.38
C PHE A 225 28.20 -15.52 -10.54
N GLY A 226 28.84 -16.68 -10.72
CA GLY A 226 30.28 -16.80 -10.89
C GLY A 226 31.02 -16.47 -9.58
N THR A 227 32.18 -15.86 -9.74
CA THR A 227 32.98 -15.38 -8.62
C THR A 227 32.34 -14.17 -7.93
N LYS A 228 32.89 -13.75 -6.79
CA LYS A 228 32.48 -12.50 -6.13
C LYS A 228 32.63 -11.29 -7.07
N ALA A 229 33.67 -11.25 -7.89
CA ALA A 229 33.89 -10.19 -8.88
C ALA A 229 32.79 -10.20 -9.96
N ASP A 230 32.40 -11.37 -10.44
CA ASP A 230 31.30 -11.51 -11.41
C ASP A 230 29.96 -11.07 -10.81
N SER A 231 29.73 -11.37 -9.52
CA SER A 231 28.57 -10.91 -8.76
C SER A 231 28.57 -9.39 -8.57
N GLU A 232 29.74 -8.78 -8.34
CA GLU A 232 29.90 -7.33 -8.21
C GLU A 232 29.66 -6.61 -9.54
N ILE A 233 30.17 -7.13 -10.66
CA ILE A 233 29.92 -6.60 -12.01
C ILE A 233 28.43 -6.71 -12.35
N PHE A 234 27.80 -7.84 -12.03
CA PHE A 234 26.37 -8.04 -12.22
C PHE A 234 25.55 -7.03 -11.41
N LEU A 235 25.86 -6.83 -10.12
CA LEU A 235 25.19 -5.84 -9.29
C LEU A 235 25.46 -4.41 -9.76
N LEU A 236 26.67 -4.10 -10.24
CA LEU A 236 27.00 -2.78 -10.80
C LEU A 236 26.15 -2.50 -12.03
N ASN A 237 26.02 -3.47 -12.94
CA ASN A 237 25.16 -3.36 -14.12
C ASN A 237 23.70 -3.24 -13.72
N MET A 238 23.24 -4.02 -12.73
CA MET A 238 21.91 -3.84 -12.15
C MET A 238 21.72 -2.42 -11.62
N VAL A 239 22.56 -1.93 -10.71
CA VAL A 239 22.44 -0.57 -10.12
C VAL A 239 22.56 0.55 -11.16
N ARG A 240 23.38 0.36 -12.20
CA ARG A 240 23.57 1.37 -13.25
C ARG A 240 22.38 1.43 -14.21
N GLU A 241 21.78 0.29 -14.52
CA GLU A 241 20.59 0.21 -15.39
C GLU A 241 19.27 0.33 -14.61
N LEU A 242 19.30 0.12 -13.30
CA LEU A 242 18.17 0.21 -12.38
C LEU A 242 18.25 1.47 -11.51
N VAL A 243 17.20 2.27 -11.61
CA VAL A 243 16.86 3.38 -10.70
C VAL A 243 16.54 2.90 -9.26
N ILE A 244 16.71 1.61 -8.93
CA ILE A 244 16.39 0.99 -7.63
C ILE A 244 17.29 1.53 -6.50
N PHE A 245 18.43 2.16 -6.82
CA PHE A 245 19.30 2.84 -5.85
C PHE A 245 19.75 4.23 -6.30
N LYS A 246 18.88 5.07 -6.89
CA LYS A 246 19.25 6.50 -7.02
C LYS A 246 19.21 7.15 -5.62
N PRO A 247 20.29 7.80 -5.15
CA PRO A 247 20.14 8.89 -4.20
C PRO A 247 19.18 9.90 -4.83
N LYS A 248 18.28 10.49 -4.04
CA LYS A 248 17.47 11.62 -4.49
C LYS A 248 18.39 12.64 -5.18
N ASN A 249 18.27 12.79 -6.49
CA ASN A 249 18.70 14.04 -7.10
C ASN A 249 17.69 15.07 -6.66
N ASP A 250 18.14 15.98 -5.81
CA ASP A 250 17.36 17.10 -5.31
C ASP A 250 17.10 18.05 -6.49
N TYR A 251 15.95 17.87 -7.16
CA TYR A 251 15.42 18.85 -8.09
C TYR A 251 14.41 19.73 -7.35
N TYR A 252 14.87 20.42 -6.30
CA TYR A 252 14.27 21.72 -5.97
C TYR A 252 14.67 22.68 -7.08
N ASN A 253 13.80 22.78 -8.09
CA ASN A 253 13.60 23.96 -8.92
C ASN A 253 12.34 23.71 -9.76
N LEU A 254 11.20 23.91 -9.13
CA LEU A 254 10.00 24.32 -9.84
C LEU A 254 9.57 25.63 -9.19
N VAL A 255 9.80 26.70 -9.96
CA VAL A 255 9.21 28.03 -9.78
C VAL A 255 7.69 27.90 -9.67
#